data_AF-U7VAZ0-F1
#
_entry.id   AF-U7VAZ0-F1
#
_cell.length_a   1.000
_cell.length_b   1.000
_cell.length_c   1.000
_cell.angle_alpha   90.00
_cell.angle_beta   90.00
_cell.angle_gamma   90.00
#
_symmetry.space_group_name_H-M   'P 1'
#
loop_
_entity.id
_entity.type
_entity.pdbx_description
1 polymer ?
#
loop_
_entity_poly.entity_id
_entity_poly.type
_entity_poly.pdbx_seq_one_letter_code
_entity_poly.pdbx_strand_id
1 'polypeptide(L)'
;MQKIFDKLYKQSVNGKSFTKLMEIISNENNIKLAYRNIKANGGSRTGGTNDKTIVDIMDMKAEDYVRYIQARLKNYEPHEVRRVHIPKGDTGKTRPLGIPTIEDRLLQQCIKQVIEPICEAKFYNHSYGFRPNRGAKHAISRMYFLAQRNKLNYCVDIDIKGFFDNVHHPKLLKQVWSMGIKDKNLLCVIKKMLKAPIENEGIPSKGTPQGGILSPLLSNIVLNELDWWISSQWETKTSVYKYKLARNRLQMLKQTKLKEIYIVRYADDFKIMCRSKRDAKRIFIAVKQWLKERLYLDISEEKSKIVCLNNGYSEFLGFKIKTRKKNNKRVVTSHMSDKAKEKTIKDLKEQVKRIKKNPTVKNINRWNAMVLGKQNYYNSATLISLDFSKIGYSLSKSLHNRLKNLCSYQGTKSETFMRYYGEYNFKTQYISGTALFPIAGIKTRPPMNFSQDICDYTIGGRAKIHTNLFTVDIRILRNLLANPIQGQTNEYNDNRLSLYSGQGGLCRISQIPLKLGYMETHHLTPRYLGGGDEYKNLAFIHSYAHKVIHCTKKETFLKYIKLLAKEIIFYNIDDSKSEKIKSEELILNLTEKIKYYRIKAENFVLN
;
A
#
# COMPACT_ATOMS: atom_id res chain seq x y z
N MET A 1 -5.31 -20.15 -5.23
CA MET A 1 -4.31 -19.79 -4.20
C MET A 1 -4.89 -19.51 -2.81
N GLN A 2 -5.92 -18.67 -2.63
CA GLN A 2 -6.38 -18.24 -1.28
C GLN A 2 -6.59 -19.37 -0.25
N LYS A 3 -7.31 -20.45 -0.62
CA LYS A 3 -7.54 -21.60 0.27
C LYS A 3 -6.23 -22.23 0.79
N ILE A 4 -5.18 -22.22 -0.03
CA ILE A 4 -3.85 -22.73 0.33
C ILE A 4 -3.20 -21.80 1.35
N PHE A 5 -3.25 -20.48 1.12
CA PHE A 5 -2.69 -19.49 2.06
C PHE A 5 -3.38 -19.55 3.43
N ASP A 6 -4.71 -19.68 3.46
CA ASP A 6 -5.48 -19.86 4.69
C ASP A 6 -5.07 -21.12 5.45
N LYS A 7 -4.86 -22.23 4.70
CA LYS A 7 -4.40 -23.50 5.26
C LYS A 7 -2.99 -23.38 5.85
N LEU A 8 -2.06 -22.72 5.15
CA LEU A 8 -0.70 -22.47 5.64
C LEU A 8 -0.71 -21.62 6.91
N TYR A 9 -1.50 -20.55 6.93
CA TYR A 9 -1.67 -19.71 8.12
C TYR A 9 -2.20 -20.52 9.31
N LYS A 10 -3.33 -21.23 9.14
CA LYS A 10 -3.93 -22.05 10.21
C LYS A 10 -2.97 -23.12 10.73
N GLN A 11 -2.23 -23.77 9.85
CA GLN A 11 -1.22 -24.76 10.23
C GLN A 11 -0.04 -24.14 10.99
N SER A 12 0.38 -22.93 10.61
CA SER A 12 1.46 -22.20 11.29
C SER A 12 1.06 -21.76 12.69
N VAL A 13 -0.19 -21.29 12.87
CA VAL A 13 -0.78 -20.99 14.20
C VAL A 13 -0.73 -22.22 15.11
N ASN A 14 -1.01 -23.41 14.55
CA ASN A 14 -0.96 -24.68 15.27
C ASN A 14 0.47 -25.24 15.46
N GLY A 15 1.51 -24.47 15.15
CA GLY A 15 2.91 -24.88 15.36
C GLY A 15 3.46 -25.89 14.34
N LYS A 16 2.76 -26.13 13.23
CA LYS A 16 3.22 -27.09 12.21
C LYS A 16 4.51 -26.63 11.54
N SER A 17 5.37 -27.59 11.20
CA SER A 17 6.54 -27.38 10.34
C SER A 17 6.24 -27.72 8.88
N PHE A 18 6.84 -26.98 7.95
CA PHE A 18 6.60 -27.09 6.51
C PHE A 18 7.89 -27.49 5.79
N THR A 19 7.87 -28.60 5.06
CA THR A 19 9.05 -29.17 4.39
C THR A 19 8.95 -29.24 2.87
N LYS A 20 7.75 -29.05 2.30
CA LYS A 20 7.47 -29.14 0.85
C LYS A 20 6.80 -27.85 0.33
N LEU A 21 7.40 -26.70 0.62
CA LEU A 21 6.87 -25.40 0.20
C LEU A 21 7.20 -25.10 -1.25
N MET A 22 8.31 -25.62 -1.78
CA MET A 22 8.69 -25.42 -3.18
C MET A 22 7.63 -25.89 -4.18
N GLU A 23 6.90 -26.96 -3.88
CA GLU A 23 5.78 -27.44 -4.72
C GLU A 23 4.66 -26.39 -4.83
N ILE A 24 4.37 -25.69 -3.73
CA ILE A 24 3.36 -24.62 -3.69
C ILE A 24 3.89 -23.35 -4.39
N ILE A 25 5.17 -23.04 -4.20
CA ILE A 25 5.82 -21.87 -4.80
C ILE A 25 5.84 -21.98 -6.33
N SER A 26 6.19 -23.16 -6.85
CA SER A 26 6.27 -23.47 -8.28
C SER A 26 4.90 -23.74 -8.93
N ASN A 27 3.80 -23.66 -8.18
CA ASN A 27 2.46 -23.85 -8.73
C ASN A 27 2.14 -22.75 -9.75
N GLU A 28 1.61 -23.14 -10.90
CA GLU A 28 1.22 -22.22 -11.98
C GLU A 28 0.34 -21.06 -11.49
N ASN A 29 -0.65 -21.33 -10.64
CA ASN A 29 -1.54 -20.30 -10.12
C ASN A 29 -0.82 -19.31 -9.20
N ASN A 30 0.23 -19.74 -8.49
CA ASN A 30 1.07 -18.88 -7.67
C ASN A 30 1.93 -17.97 -8.56
N ILE A 31 2.54 -18.54 -9.60
CA ILE A 31 3.36 -17.79 -10.57
C ILE A 31 2.51 -16.74 -11.30
N LYS A 32 1.32 -17.12 -11.79
CA LYS A 32 0.35 -16.19 -12.39
C LYS A 32 -0.05 -15.08 -11.42
N LEU A 33 -0.24 -15.37 -10.13
CA LEU A 33 -0.53 -14.36 -9.11
C LEU A 33 0.68 -13.44 -8.85
N ALA A 34 1.90 -13.98 -8.83
CA ALA A 34 3.13 -13.20 -8.69
C ALA A 34 3.31 -12.21 -9.83
N TYR A 35 3.08 -12.66 -11.07
CA TYR A 35 3.07 -11.79 -12.24
C TYR A 35 2.11 -10.60 -12.09
N ARG A 36 0.86 -10.85 -11.68
CA ARG A 36 -0.14 -9.79 -11.46
C ARG A 36 0.31 -8.75 -10.43
N ASN A 37 0.82 -9.24 -9.30
CA ASN A 37 1.32 -8.37 -8.24
C ASN A 37 2.50 -7.52 -8.72
N ILE A 38 3.41 -8.10 -9.50
CA ILE A 38 4.58 -7.39 -10.01
C ILE A 38 4.19 -6.37 -11.07
N LYS A 39 3.30 -6.72 -12.00
CA LYS A 39 2.79 -5.81 -13.03
C LYS A 39 2.20 -4.53 -12.43
N ALA A 40 1.44 -4.66 -11.34
CA ALA A 40 0.86 -3.51 -10.63
C ALA A 40 1.89 -2.64 -9.88
N ASN A 41 3.10 -3.15 -9.62
CA ASN A 41 4.13 -2.39 -8.90
C ASN A 41 4.74 -1.31 -9.78
N GLY A 42 4.90 -0.09 -9.26
CA GLY A 42 5.46 1.04 -10.03
C GLY A 42 6.90 0.84 -10.54
N GLY A 43 7.66 -0.09 -9.95
CA GLY A 43 9.01 -0.45 -10.40
C GLY A 43 9.06 -1.56 -11.46
N SER A 44 7.92 -2.04 -11.95
CA SER A 44 7.82 -3.16 -12.89
C SER A 44 8.46 -2.88 -14.26
N ARG A 45 8.47 -1.61 -14.67
CA ARG A 45 9.11 -1.11 -15.89
C ARG A 45 10.58 -0.72 -15.71
N THR A 46 11.17 -0.97 -14.55
CA THR A 46 12.58 -0.69 -14.28
C THR A 46 13.40 -1.94 -14.51
N GLY A 47 14.30 -1.92 -15.49
CA GLY A 47 15.21 -3.03 -15.80
C GLY A 47 16.20 -3.33 -14.67
N GLY A 48 16.58 -4.61 -14.55
CA GLY A 48 17.70 -5.06 -13.72
C GLY A 48 19.03 -4.84 -14.44
N THR A 49 19.98 -5.75 -14.26
CA THR A 49 21.26 -5.81 -15.00
C THR A 49 21.08 -6.29 -16.44
N ASN A 50 20.02 -7.07 -16.71
CA ASN A 50 19.71 -7.59 -18.05
C ASN A 50 18.76 -6.69 -18.86
N ASP A 51 18.46 -5.49 -18.36
CA ASP A 51 17.51 -4.50 -18.91
C ASP A 51 16.06 -4.97 -19.17
N LYS A 52 15.75 -6.26 -18.98
CA LYS A 52 14.40 -6.82 -19.08
C LYS A 52 13.48 -6.27 -18.01
N THR A 53 12.25 -6.04 -18.41
CA THR A 53 11.16 -5.45 -17.64
C THR A 53 9.93 -6.36 -17.64
N ILE A 54 8.86 -5.93 -16.96
CA ILE A 54 7.60 -6.65 -17.03
C ILE A 54 7.01 -6.70 -18.45
N VAL A 55 7.35 -5.73 -19.31
CA VAL A 55 6.84 -5.64 -20.69
C VAL A 55 7.30 -6.85 -21.50
N ASP A 56 8.56 -7.24 -21.36
CA ASP A 56 9.12 -8.42 -22.04
C ASP A 56 8.40 -9.72 -21.65
N ILE A 57 7.82 -9.77 -20.45
CA ILE A 57 7.05 -10.92 -19.96
C ILE A 57 5.56 -10.81 -20.37
N MET A 58 5.05 -9.61 -20.61
CA MET A 58 3.68 -9.36 -21.07
C MET A 58 3.43 -9.95 -22.46
N ASP A 59 4.46 -9.96 -23.31
CA ASP A 59 4.40 -10.42 -24.70
C ASP A 59 4.55 -11.94 -24.84
N MET A 60 5.01 -12.64 -23.81
CA MET A 60 5.13 -14.10 -23.79
C MET A 60 3.77 -14.78 -23.56
N LYS A 61 3.56 -16.00 -24.07
CA LYS A 61 2.38 -16.81 -23.70
C LYS A 61 2.45 -17.22 -22.23
N ALA A 62 1.29 -17.42 -21.61
CA ALA A 62 1.21 -17.70 -20.18
C ALA A 62 1.95 -18.98 -19.78
N GLU A 63 1.86 -19.99 -20.63
CA GLU A 63 2.45 -21.31 -20.43
C GLU A 63 3.98 -21.23 -20.50
N ASP A 64 4.50 -20.41 -21.41
CA ASP A 64 5.94 -20.28 -21.65
C ASP A 64 6.64 -19.59 -20.48
N TYR A 65 6.11 -18.45 -20.00
CA TYR A 65 6.72 -17.78 -18.85
C TYR A 65 6.56 -18.61 -17.57
N VAL A 66 5.46 -19.35 -17.40
CA VAL A 66 5.28 -20.25 -16.25
C VAL A 66 6.35 -21.34 -16.27
N ARG A 67 6.55 -22.01 -17.41
CA ARG A 67 7.60 -23.03 -17.58
C ARG A 67 8.99 -22.47 -17.31
N TYR A 68 9.27 -21.28 -17.83
CA TYR A 68 10.54 -20.59 -17.59
C TYR A 68 10.79 -20.33 -16.10
N ILE A 69 9.81 -19.79 -15.37
CA ILE A 69 9.92 -19.53 -13.93
C ILE A 69 10.05 -20.85 -13.13
N GLN A 70 9.32 -21.89 -13.51
CA GLN A 70 9.43 -23.22 -12.89
C GLN A 70 10.82 -23.83 -13.07
N ALA A 71 11.39 -23.74 -14.28
CA ALA A 71 12.73 -24.22 -14.57
C ALA A 71 13.78 -23.49 -13.72
N ARG A 72 13.67 -22.16 -13.61
CA ARG A 72 14.55 -21.35 -12.76
C ARG A 72 14.39 -21.63 -11.27
N LEU A 73 13.19 -21.94 -10.78
CA LEU A 73 12.99 -22.32 -9.38
C LEU A 73 13.63 -23.68 -9.05
N LYS A 74 13.67 -24.61 -10.01
CA LYS A 74 14.29 -25.94 -9.85
C LYS A 74 15.80 -25.82 -9.70
N ASN A 75 16.44 -25.07 -10.58
CA ASN A 75 17.88 -24.82 -10.59
C ASN A 75 18.16 -23.32 -10.43
N TYR A 76 17.88 -22.78 -9.25
CA TYR A 76 17.98 -21.34 -9.02
C TYR A 76 19.43 -20.86 -8.99
N GLU A 77 19.74 -19.95 -9.90
CA GLU A 77 20.93 -19.13 -9.91
C GLU A 77 20.51 -17.66 -9.99
N PRO A 78 20.91 -16.84 -8.98
CA PRO A 78 20.56 -15.43 -8.95
C PRO A 78 21.33 -14.69 -10.04
N HIS A 79 20.68 -13.74 -10.72
CA HIS A 79 21.41 -12.78 -11.51
C HIS A 79 22.06 -11.71 -10.62
N GLU A 80 22.99 -10.96 -11.21
CA GLU A 80 23.57 -9.78 -10.59
C GLU A 80 22.52 -8.70 -10.32
N VAL A 81 22.65 -8.04 -9.17
CA VAL A 81 21.76 -6.97 -8.72
C VAL A 81 22.34 -5.62 -9.12
N ARG A 82 21.55 -4.83 -9.86
CA ARG A 82 21.95 -3.49 -10.32
C ARG A 82 21.97 -2.48 -9.17
N ARG A 83 23.03 -1.69 -9.04
CA ARG A 83 23.20 -0.72 -7.95
C ARG A 83 22.71 0.67 -8.35
N VAL A 84 21.83 1.26 -7.54
CA VAL A 84 21.32 2.63 -7.74
C VAL A 84 21.42 3.43 -6.45
N HIS A 85 22.03 4.61 -6.49
CA HIS A 85 22.20 5.47 -5.33
C HIS A 85 21.06 6.47 -5.21
N ILE A 86 20.26 6.37 -4.15
CA ILE A 86 19.12 7.27 -3.89
C ILE A 86 19.48 8.28 -2.80
N PRO A 87 19.24 9.59 -2.99
CA PRO A 87 19.51 10.59 -1.95
C PRO A 87 18.77 10.32 -0.63
N LYS A 88 19.48 10.36 0.49
CA LYS A 88 18.92 10.24 1.85
C LYS A 88 18.45 11.60 2.35
N GLY A 89 17.31 12.05 1.82
CA GLY A 89 16.81 13.40 2.08
C GLY A 89 17.80 14.46 1.62
N ASP A 90 17.93 15.55 2.38
CA ASP A 90 18.78 16.71 2.03
C ASP A 90 20.18 16.67 2.68
N THR A 91 20.57 15.54 3.27
CA THR A 91 21.83 15.40 4.05
C THR A 91 23.08 15.12 3.23
N GLY A 92 22.98 15.14 1.89
CA GLY A 92 24.07 14.79 0.96
C GLY A 92 24.43 13.29 0.92
N LYS A 93 24.06 12.50 1.94
CA LYS A 93 24.27 11.05 1.99
C LYS A 93 23.36 10.33 1.00
N THR A 94 23.83 9.24 0.41
CA THR A 94 23.03 8.36 -0.47
C THR A 94 22.65 7.06 0.26
N ARG A 95 21.60 6.40 -0.22
CA ARG A 95 21.18 5.04 0.16
C ARG A 95 21.37 4.15 -1.06
N PRO A 96 22.19 3.10 -0.98
CA PRO A 96 22.31 2.18 -2.09
C PRO A 96 21.05 1.30 -2.18
N LEU A 97 20.45 1.26 -3.36
CA LEU A 97 19.36 0.37 -3.72
C LEU A 97 19.91 -0.71 -4.65
N GLY A 98 19.59 -1.96 -4.38
CA GLY A 98 19.81 -3.08 -5.28
C GLY A 98 18.51 -3.41 -6.03
N ILE A 99 18.51 -3.28 -7.35
CA ILE A 99 17.38 -3.60 -8.23
C ILE A 99 17.64 -4.97 -8.87
N PRO A 100 16.96 -6.05 -8.43
CA PRO A 100 17.10 -7.34 -9.07
C PRO A 100 16.44 -7.35 -10.45
N THR A 101 16.80 -8.34 -11.27
CA THR A 101 16.15 -8.60 -12.56
C THR A 101 14.64 -8.85 -12.40
N ILE A 102 13.86 -8.65 -13.45
CA ILE A 102 12.41 -8.85 -13.39
C ILE A 102 12.06 -10.31 -13.05
N GLU A 103 12.86 -11.24 -13.54
CA GLU A 103 12.76 -12.67 -13.24
C GLU A 103 12.98 -12.94 -11.76
N ASP A 104 14.08 -12.44 -11.18
CA ASP A 104 14.38 -12.65 -9.77
C ASP A 104 13.33 -11.99 -8.87
N ARG A 105 12.78 -10.85 -9.30
CA ARG A 105 11.65 -10.21 -8.63
C ARG A 105 10.38 -11.06 -8.67
N LEU A 106 10.08 -11.71 -9.79
CA LEU A 106 8.97 -12.67 -9.87
C LEU A 106 9.19 -13.88 -8.97
N LEU A 107 10.39 -14.45 -8.94
CA LEU A 107 10.73 -15.57 -8.06
C LEU A 107 10.61 -15.17 -6.57
N GLN A 108 11.14 -14.00 -6.19
CA GLN A 108 10.99 -13.44 -4.86
C GLN A 108 9.52 -13.24 -4.48
N GLN A 109 8.70 -12.78 -5.43
CA GLN A 109 7.26 -12.61 -5.21
C GLN A 109 6.53 -13.96 -5.04
N CYS A 110 6.89 -14.98 -5.82
CA CYS A 110 6.35 -16.33 -5.69
C CYS A 110 6.65 -16.91 -4.29
N ILE A 111 7.89 -16.72 -3.82
CA ILE A 111 8.30 -17.14 -2.47
C ILE A 111 7.53 -16.36 -1.42
N LYS A 112 7.50 -15.02 -1.52
CA LYS A 112 6.83 -14.13 -0.55
C LYS A 112 5.39 -14.55 -0.33
N GLN A 113 4.63 -14.79 -1.39
CA GLN A 113 3.20 -15.16 -1.30
C GLN A 113 2.96 -16.43 -0.48
N VAL A 114 3.89 -17.39 -0.51
CA VAL A 114 3.76 -18.67 0.20
C VAL A 114 4.26 -18.60 1.64
N ILE A 115 5.34 -17.85 1.90
CA ILE A 115 5.92 -17.77 3.26
C ILE A 115 5.28 -16.68 4.13
N GLU A 116 4.68 -15.64 3.54
CA GLU A 116 4.03 -14.56 4.27
C GLU A 116 2.87 -15.04 5.18
N PRO A 117 1.96 -15.94 4.76
CA PRO A 117 0.96 -16.53 5.66
C PRO A 117 1.57 -17.28 6.86
N ILE A 118 2.69 -17.97 6.65
CA ILE A 118 3.38 -18.73 7.71
C ILE A 118 3.98 -17.76 8.73
N CYS A 119 4.63 -16.69 8.24
CA CYS A 119 5.28 -15.69 9.07
C CYS A 119 4.28 -14.78 9.80
N GLU A 120 3.21 -14.34 9.12
CA GLU A 120 2.17 -13.47 9.68
C GLU A 120 1.50 -14.11 10.91
N ALA A 121 1.31 -15.43 10.90
CA ALA A 121 0.80 -16.19 12.04
C ALA A 121 1.69 -16.12 13.29
N LYS A 122 2.97 -15.80 13.14
CA LYS A 122 3.99 -15.78 14.21
C LYS A 122 4.54 -14.40 14.50
N PHE A 123 4.16 -13.40 13.70
CA PHE A 123 4.63 -12.04 13.90
C PHE A 123 3.93 -11.35 15.06
N TYR A 124 4.72 -10.65 15.87
CA TYR A 124 4.21 -9.88 16.99
C TYR A 124 3.16 -8.83 16.58
N ASN A 125 2.07 -8.73 17.34
CA ASN A 125 0.89 -7.92 17.00
C ASN A 125 1.14 -6.42 16.80
N HIS A 126 2.10 -5.83 17.52
CA HIS A 126 2.41 -4.40 17.42
C HIS A 126 3.67 -4.09 16.59
N SER A 127 4.01 -5.01 15.67
CA SER A 127 4.83 -4.74 14.50
C SER A 127 3.93 -4.41 13.31
N TYR A 128 4.16 -3.25 12.67
CA TYR A 128 3.28 -2.70 11.64
C TYR A 128 3.92 -2.58 10.26
N GLY A 129 5.22 -2.26 10.17
CA GLY A 129 5.88 -1.98 8.90
C GLY A 129 5.95 -3.21 7.99
N PHE A 130 5.73 -2.99 6.69
CA PHE A 130 5.80 -4.03 5.64
C PHE A 130 4.87 -5.24 5.85
N ARG A 131 3.77 -5.05 6.60
CA ARG A 131 2.77 -6.09 6.82
C ARG A 131 1.44 -5.71 6.17
N PRO A 132 0.68 -6.70 5.65
CA PRO A 132 -0.60 -6.43 5.02
C PRO A 132 -1.58 -5.70 5.96
N ASN A 133 -2.35 -4.76 5.41
CA ASN A 133 -3.35 -3.94 6.10
C ASN A 133 -2.83 -3.11 7.30
N ARG A 134 -1.51 -3.01 7.48
CA ARG A 134 -0.90 -2.25 8.58
C ARG A 134 -0.14 -1.04 8.04
N GLY A 135 -0.52 0.16 8.49
CA GLY A 135 0.10 1.42 8.07
C GLY A 135 0.68 2.21 9.24
N ALA A 136 1.45 3.26 8.91
CA ALA A 136 2.11 4.14 9.89
C ALA A 136 1.13 4.70 10.94
N LYS A 137 -0.09 5.05 10.52
CA LYS A 137 -1.13 5.57 11.43
C LYS A 137 -1.53 4.58 12.53
N HIS A 138 -1.45 3.27 12.29
CA HIS A 138 -1.73 2.26 13.31
C HIS A 138 -0.64 2.25 14.40
N ALA A 139 0.63 2.37 13.99
CA ALA A 139 1.74 2.50 14.92
C ALA A 139 1.62 3.78 15.76
N ILE A 140 1.29 4.91 15.12
CA ILE A 140 1.02 6.19 15.79
C ILE A 140 -0.16 6.08 16.75
N SER A 141 -1.27 5.46 16.34
CA SER A 141 -2.44 5.23 17.20
C SER A 141 -2.08 4.42 18.45
N ARG A 142 -1.29 3.34 18.28
CA ARG A 142 -0.85 2.52 19.42
C ARG A 142 0.03 3.33 20.37
N MET A 143 0.97 4.12 19.85
CA MET A 143 1.78 5.01 20.68
C MET A 143 0.91 6.04 21.43
N TYR A 144 -0.10 6.61 20.76
CA TYR A 144 -1.05 7.55 21.38
C TYR A 144 -1.85 6.89 22.49
N PHE A 145 -2.31 5.67 22.27
CA PHE A 145 -3.04 4.88 23.26
C PHE A 145 -2.17 4.61 24.49
N LEU A 146 -0.93 4.15 24.31
CA LEU A 146 0.02 3.88 25.38
C LEU A 146 0.37 5.16 26.18
N ALA A 147 0.57 6.28 25.49
CA ALA A 147 0.88 7.55 26.13
C ALA A 147 -0.31 8.14 26.92
N GLN A 148 -1.54 8.04 26.40
CA GLN A 148 -2.72 8.68 27.00
C GLN A 148 -3.46 7.78 27.98
N ARG A 149 -3.79 6.56 27.56
CA ARG A 149 -4.63 5.63 28.33
C ARG A 149 -3.79 4.88 29.35
N ASN A 150 -2.64 4.35 28.96
CA ASN A 150 -1.77 3.68 29.91
C ASN A 150 -1.03 4.70 30.78
N LYS A 151 -0.77 5.93 30.30
CA LYS A 151 0.03 6.98 30.98
C LYS A 151 1.54 6.64 31.03
N LEU A 152 2.06 6.06 29.94
CA LEU A 152 3.49 5.78 29.77
C LEU A 152 4.19 7.04 29.23
N ASN A 153 5.11 7.58 30.03
CA ASN A 153 5.61 8.94 29.82
C ASN A 153 7.03 8.97 29.26
N TYR A 154 7.74 7.85 29.29
CA TYR A 154 9.08 7.76 28.76
C TYR A 154 9.04 6.93 27.48
N CYS A 155 9.62 7.49 26.43
CA CYS A 155 9.81 6.85 25.15
C CYS A 155 11.31 6.59 24.98
N VAL A 156 11.68 5.34 24.79
CA VAL A 156 13.03 4.93 24.40
C VAL A 156 13.04 4.80 22.88
N ASP A 157 13.84 5.65 22.26
CA ASP A 157 14.05 5.72 20.83
C ASP A 157 15.37 5.02 20.48
N ILE A 158 15.32 4.01 19.60
CA ILE A 158 16.49 3.22 19.19
C ILE A 158 16.53 3.19 17.66
N ASP A 159 17.64 3.64 17.09
CA ASP A 159 17.93 3.61 15.65
C ASP A 159 19.00 2.55 15.37
N ILE A 160 18.70 1.59 14.50
CA ILE A 160 19.66 0.55 14.10
C ILE A 160 20.58 1.10 13.00
N LYS A 161 21.90 0.95 13.17
CA LYS A 161 22.89 1.44 12.21
C LYS A 161 22.89 0.57 10.95
N GLY A 162 22.37 1.11 9.84
CA GLY A 162 22.43 0.45 8.52
C GLY A 162 21.78 -0.94 8.54
N PHE A 163 20.56 -1.04 9.07
CA PHE A 163 19.89 -2.32 9.34
C PHE A 163 19.93 -3.28 8.14
N PHE A 164 19.51 -2.83 6.96
CA PHE A 164 19.47 -3.67 5.77
C PHE A 164 20.84 -4.15 5.30
N ASP A 165 21.91 -3.38 5.56
CA ASP A 165 23.26 -3.69 5.10
C ASP A 165 23.99 -4.63 6.08
N ASN A 166 23.47 -4.76 7.32
CA ASN A 166 24.13 -5.50 8.41
C ASN A 166 23.41 -6.79 8.84
N VAL A 167 22.35 -7.21 8.13
CA VAL A 167 21.64 -8.46 8.46
C VAL A 167 22.56 -9.68 8.36
N HIS A 168 22.73 -10.42 9.45
CA HIS A 168 23.58 -11.62 9.49
C HIS A 168 22.89 -12.85 8.87
N HIS A 169 23.33 -13.31 7.68
CA HIS A 169 22.64 -14.36 6.91
C HIS A 169 22.44 -15.68 7.67
N PRO A 170 23.45 -16.27 8.35
CA PRO A 170 23.25 -17.52 9.08
C PRO A 170 22.21 -17.39 10.20
N LYS A 171 22.14 -16.23 10.87
CA LYS A 171 21.16 -15.97 11.93
C LYS A 171 19.76 -15.85 11.34
N LEU A 172 19.61 -15.11 10.24
CA LEU A 172 18.33 -15.01 9.51
C LEU A 172 17.82 -16.38 9.07
N LEU A 173 18.65 -17.22 8.45
CA LEU A 173 18.24 -18.56 8.01
C LEU A 173 17.81 -19.45 9.18
N LYS A 174 18.50 -19.38 10.33
CA LYS A 174 18.07 -20.05 11.57
C LYS A 174 16.72 -19.53 12.06
N GLN A 175 16.46 -18.22 11.97
CA GLN A 175 15.17 -17.64 12.35
C GLN A 175 14.03 -18.09 11.41
N VAL A 176 14.28 -18.12 10.09
CA VAL A 176 13.34 -18.67 9.10
C VAL A 176 13.01 -20.14 9.43
N TRP A 177 14.03 -20.94 9.78
CA TRP A 177 13.83 -22.31 10.25
C TRP A 177 12.96 -22.40 11.51
N SER A 178 13.23 -21.57 12.52
CA SER A 178 12.46 -21.49 13.77
C SER A 178 11.01 -21.03 13.56
N MET A 179 10.74 -20.27 12.49
CA MET A 179 9.37 -19.95 12.04
C MET A 179 8.63 -21.16 11.48
N GLY A 180 9.25 -22.35 11.41
CA GLY A 180 8.63 -23.58 10.92
C GLY A 180 8.83 -23.82 9.43
N ILE A 181 9.58 -22.96 8.74
CA ILE A 181 9.94 -23.13 7.32
C ILE A 181 11.17 -24.04 7.27
N LYS A 182 10.94 -25.36 7.19
CA LYS A 182 11.96 -26.42 7.23
C LYS A 182 12.19 -27.08 5.87
N ASP A 183 11.83 -26.39 4.79
CA ASP A 183 12.11 -26.82 3.41
C ASP A 183 13.57 -26.44 3.05
N LYS A 184 14.43 -27.46 2.94
CA LYS A 184 15.87 -27.28 2.69
C LYS A 184 16.14 -26.62 1.33
N ASN A 185 15.35 -26.95 0.31
CA ASN A 185 15.52 -26.38 -1.03
C ASN A 185 15.18 -24.89 -1.02
N LEU A 186 14.05 -24.53 -0.39
CA LEU A 186 13.68 -23.13 -0.22
C LEU A 186 14.73 -22.32 0.55
N LEU A 187 15.28 -22.88 1.63
CA LEU A 187 16.34 -22.20 2.39
C LEU A 187 17.62 -22.02 1.59
N CYS A 188 17.97 -22.98 0.73
CA CYS A 188 19.08 -22.84 -0.22
C CYS A 188 18.82 -21.70 -1.22
N VAL A 189 17.60 -21.62 -1.79
CA VAL A 189 17.20 -20.54 -2.70
C VAL A 189 17.28 -19.18 -2.01
N ILE A 190 16.74 -19.04 -0.79
CA ILE A 190 16.82 -17.79 -0.01
C ILE A 190 18.28 -17.41 0.28
N LYS A 191 19.12 -18.39 0.65
CA LYS A 191 20.56 -18.17 0.86
C LYS A 191 21.23 -17.65 -0.40
N LYS A 192 20.94 -18.25 -1.57
CA LYS A 192 21.45 -17.78 -2.87
C LYS A 192 20.96 -16.36 -3.19
N MET A 193 19.68 -16.04 -2.92
CA MET A 193 19.14 -14.69 -3.09
C MET A 193 19.84 -13.64 -2.22
N LEU A 194 20.17 -13.98 -0.97
CA LEU A 194 20.89 -13.09 -0.06
C LEU A 194 22.36 -12.88 -0.46
N LYS A 195 22.94 -13.86 -1.17
CA LYS A 195 24.31 -13.83 -1.70
C LYS A 195 24.36 -13.52 -3.20
N ALA A 196 23.29 -12.95 -3.76
CA ALA A 196 23.30 -12.53 -5.15
C ALA A 196 24.41 -11.46 -5.34
N PRO A 197 25.29 -11.62 -6.34
CA PRO A 197 26.35 -10.65 -6.60
C PRO A 197 25.74 -9.27 -6.90
N ILE A 198 26.37 -8.23 -6.37
CA ILE A 198 26.01 -6.84 -6.62
C ILE A 198 27.01 -6.31 -7.64
N GLU A 199 26.49 -5.69 -8.70
CA GLU A 199 27.29 -5.07 -9.74
C GLU A 199 28.35 -4.13 -9.14
N ASN A 200 29.62 -4.32 -9.49
CA ASN A 200 30.79 -3.60 -8.98
C ASN A 200 31.12 -3.73 -7.48
N GLU A 201 30.39 -4.56 -6.72
CA GLU A 201 30.64 -4.79 -5.28
C GLU A 201 30.84 -6.27 -4.92
N GLY A 202 30.57 -7.19 -5.85
CA GLY A 202 30.76 -8.63 -5.67
C GLY A 202 29.71 -9.27 -4.76
N ILE A 203 30.05 -10.40 -4.15
CA ILE A 203 29.12 -11.20 -3.34
C ILE A 203 29.03 -10.63 -1.91
N PRO A 204 27.82 -10.24 -1.45
CA PRO A 204 27.67 -9.70 -0.10
C PRO A 204 27.83 -10.79 0.97
N SER A 205 28.62 -10.50 2.01
CA SER A 205 28.80 -11.37 3.18
C SER A 205 27.71 -11.20 4.24
N LYS A 206 27.02 -10.05 4.24
CA LYS A 206 25.92 -9.69 5.14
C LYS A 206 24.94 -8.74 4.43
N GLY A 207 23.80 -8.51 5.05
CA GLY A 207 22.74 -7.63 4.56
C GLY A 207 21.64 -8.35 3.78
N THR A 208 20.60 -7.61 3.44
CA THR A 208 19.52 -8.05 2.54
C THR A 208 19.32 -6.94 1.51
N PRO A 209 19.19 -7.28 0.20
CA PRO A 209 19.18 -6.28 -0.85
C PRO A 209 18.03 -5.29 -0.68
N GLN A 210 18.36 -4.01 -0.49
CA GLN A 210 17.37 -2.92 -0.43
C GLN A 210 16.74 -2.78 -1.82
N GLY A 211 15.45 -3.11 -1.97
CA GLY A 211 14.78 -3.13 -3.28
C GLY A 211 14.33 -4.52 -3.73
N GLY A 212 14.81 -5.57 -3.08
CA GLY A 212 14.24 -6.91 -3.19
C GLY A 212 12.82 -6.96 -2.61
N ILE A 213 11.93 -7.72 -3.24
CA ILE A 213 10.53 -7.90 -2.82
C ILE A 213 10.42 -8.74 -1.56
N LEU A 214 11.33 -9.71 -1.40
CA LEU A 214 11.37 -10.59 -0.25
C LEU A 214 12.03 -9.91 0.97
N SER A 215 12.93 -8.96 0.74
CA SER A 215 13.72 -8.29 1.78
C SER A 215 12.89 -7.72 2.94
N PRO A 216 11.78 -6.98 2.72
CA PRO A 216 10.97 -6.45 3.83
C PRO A 216 10.39 -7.53 4.76
N LEU A 217 10.03 -8.70 4.21
CA LEU A 217 9.53 -9.81 5.00
C LEU A 217 10.65 -10.45 5.82
N LEU A 218 11.83 -10.66 5.20
CA LEU A 218 13.01 -11.18 5.89
C LEU A 218 13.44 -10.23 7.02
N SER A 219 13.43 -8.93 6.78
CA SER A 219 13.66 -7.90 7.79
C SER A 219 12.72 -8.02 8.99
N ASN A 220 11.43 -8.30 8.74
CA ASN A 220 10.47 -8.53 9.81
C ASN A 220 10.76 -9.82 10.59
N ILE A 221 11.24 -10.89 9.93
CA ILE A 221 11.68 -12.13 10.59
C ILE A 221 12.86 -11.85 11.53
N VAL A 222 13.84 -11.06 11.10
CA VAL A 222 15.02 -10.70 11.92
C VAL A 222 14.62 -10.07 13.24
N LEU A 223 13.76 -9.05 13.19
CA LEU A 223 13.38 -8.26 14.36
C LEU A 223 12.22 -8.87 15.18
N ASN A 224 11.57 -9.92 14.68
CA ASN A 224 10.46 -10.55 15.40
C ASN A 224 10.89 -11.18 16.73
N GLU A 225 12.09 -11.74 16.81
CA GLU A 225 12.61 -12.28 18.07
C GLU A 225 12.77 -11.18 19.13
N LEU A 226 13.20 -9.97 18.74
CA LEU A 226 13.29 -8.82 19.64
C LEU A 226 11.90 -8.42 20.15
N ASP A 227 10.92 -8.35 19.24
CA ASP A 227 9.55 -7.98 19.56
C ASP A 227 8.96 -8.92 20.63
N TRP A 228 9.08 -10.24 20.41
CA TRP A 228 8.62 -11.24 21.36
C TRP A 228 9.41 -11.23 22.66
N TRP A 229 10.72 -11.02 22.61
CA TRP A 229 11.54 -10.90 23.82
C TRP A 229 11.09 -9.72 24.69
N ILE A 230 10.87 -8.53 24.11
CA ILE A 230 10.36 -7.37 24.84
C ILE A 230 8.95 -7.64 25.36
N SER A 231 8.07 -8.18 24.52
CA SER A 231 6.70 -8.53 24.91
C SER A 231 6.67 -9.49 26.10
N SER A 232 7.56 -10.49 26.11
CA SER A 232 7.64 -11.49 27.19
C SER A 232 8.04 -10.92 28.55
N GLN A 233 8.62 -9.71 28.59
CA GLN A 233 8.96 -9.03 29.84
C GLN A 233 7.71 -8.48 30.57
N TRP A 234 6.63 -8.21 29.84
CA TRP A 234 5.42 -7.59 30.39
C TRP A 234 4.14 -8.00 29.67
N GLU A 235 3.99 -7.63 28.40
CA GLU A 235 2.72 -7.73 27.67
C GLU A 235 2.21 -9.17 27.55
N THR A 236 3.08 -10.15 27.34
CA THR A 236 2.71 -11.57 27.21
C THR A 236 3.08 -12.41 28.43
N LYS A 237 3.63 -11.77 29.49
CA LYS A 237 3.97 -12.45 30.74
C LYS A 237 2.70 -13.03 31.40
N THR A 238 2.79 -14.26 31.88
CA THR A 238 1.73 -14.86 32.70
C THR A 238 1.69 -14.20 34.08
N SER A 239 0.48 -13.97 34.60
CA SER A 239 0.31 -13.48 35.97
C SER A 239 0.41 -14.65 36.93
N VAL A 240 1.13 -14.46 38.04
CA VAL A 240 1.13 -15.41 39.18
C VAL A 240 -0.23 -15.36 39.90
N TYR A 241 -0.87 -14.19 39.92
CA TYR A 241 -2.20 -14.03 40.51
C TYR A 241 -3.30 -14.57 39.59
N LYS A 242 -4.27 -15.29 40.18
CA LYS A 242 -5.46 -15.82 39.51
C LYS A 242 -6.36 -14.67 39.02
N TYR A 243 -6.98 -14.86 37.86
CA TYR A 243 -7.94 -13.92 37.29
C TYR A 243 -9.06 -14.66 36.56
N LYS A 244 -10.29 -14.12 36.61
CA LYS A 244 -11.48 -14.73 35.97
C LYS A 244 -11.48 -14.62 34.44
N LEU A 245 -11.01 -13.50 33.88
CA LEU A 245 -11.02 -13.21 32.45
C LEU A 245 -9.63 -12.83 31.95
N ALA A 246 -9.21 -13.33 30.78
CA ALA A 246 -7.89 -13.06 30.20
C ALA A 246 -7.57 -11.55 30.07
N ARG A 247 -8.59 -10.70 29.82
CA ARG A 247 -8.43 -9.24 29.76
C ARG A 247 -7.94 -8.62 31.08
N ASN A 248 -8.20 -9.26 32.22
CA ASN A 248 -7.80 -8.77 33.53
C ASN A 248 -6.34 -9.11 33.88
N ARG A 249 -5.67 -9.93 33.07
CA ARG A 249 -4.27 -10.36 33.32
C ARG A 249 -3.32 -9.17 33.50
N LEU A 250 -3.38 -8.18 32.61
CA LEU A 250 -2.52 -7.00 32.69
C LEU A 250 -2.79 -6.14 33.93
N GLN A 251 -4.02 -6.16 34.45
CA GLN A 251 -4.36 -5.47 35.69
C GLN A 251 -3.73 -6.17 36.90
N MET A 252 -3.69 -7.50 36.90
CA MET A 252 -3.03 -8.27 37.96
C MET A 252 -1.51 -8.12 37.93
N LEU A 253 -0.89 -8.09 36.73
CA LEU A 253 0.55 -7.84 36.61
C LEU A 253 0.97 -6.48 37.19
N LYS A 254 0.10 -5.48 37.17
CA LYS A 254 0.37 -4.16 37.79
C LYS A 254 0.50 -4.21 39.31
N GLN A 255 0.03 -5.28 39.96
CA GLN A 255 0.24 -5.50 41.40
C GLN A 255 1.62 -6.08 41.70
N THR A 256 2.30 -6.64 40.70
CA THR A 256 3.67 -7.17 40.85
C THR A 256 4.72 -6.06 40.76
N LYS A 257 5.98 -6.39 41.11
CA LYS A 257 7.16 -5.51 40.90
C LYS A 257 7.66 -5.49 39.43
N LEU A 258 6.90 -6.05 38.48
CA LEU A 258 7.28 -6.07 37.07
C LEU A 258 7.17 -4.67 36.45
N LYS A 259 7.97 -4.47 35.39
CA LYS A 259 8.12 -3.16 34.74
C LYS A 259 7.18 -3.10 33.55
N GLU A 260 6.26 -2.13 33.55
CA GLU A 260 5.34 -1.92 32.44
C GLU A 260 6.09 -1.36 31.21
N ILE A 261 6.27 -2.23 30.20
CA ILE A 261 7.02 -1.95 28.97
C ILE A 261 6.21 -2.44 27.78
N TYR A 262 6.11 -1.62 26.74
CA TYR A 262 5.49 -1.99 25.46
C TYR A 262 6.34 -1.51 24.29
N ILE A 263 6.46 -2.33 23.25
CA ILE A 263 7.12 -1.97 21.99
C ILE A 263 6.08 -1.66 20.91
N VAL A 264 6.36 -0.61 20.14
CA VAL A 264 5.66 -0.25 18.91
C VAL A 264 6.70 -0.17 17.80
N ARG A 265 6.63 -1.07 16.82
CA ARG A 265 7.63 -1.16 15.73
C ARG A 265 7.03 -0.89 14.36
N TYR A 266 7.74 -0.12 13.56
CA TYR A 266 7.45 0.08 12.15
C TYR A 266 8.75 -0.13 11.35
N ALA A 267 8.86 -1.30 10.69
CA ALA A 267 10.09 -1.72 10.04
C ALA A 267 11.26 -1.79 11.04
N ASP A 268 12.33 -1.04 10.81
CA ASP A 268 13.52 -0.90 11.65
C ASP A 268 13.38 0.17 12.75
N ASP A 269 12.46 1.14 12.58
CA ASP A 269 12.17 2.18 13.58
C ASP A 269 11.17 1.67 14.63
N PHE A 270 11.57 1.65 15.90
CA PHE A 270 10.70 1.23 16.99
C PHE A 270 10.84 2.13 18.22
N LYS A 271 9.75 2.23 18.97
CA LYS A 271 9.68 2.97 20.23
C LYS A 271 9.28 2.03 21.35
N ILE A 272 9.97 2.13 22.48
CA ILE A 272 9.62 1.38 23.70
C ILE A 272 9.06 2.37 24.72
N MET A 273 7.83 2.10 25.16
CA MET A 273 7.08 2.97 26.07
C MET A 273 7.20 2.45 27.50
N CYS A 274 7.63 3.33 28.42
CA CYS A 274 7.89 3.00 29.82
C CYS A 274 7.21 3.99 30.78
N ARG A 275 6.95 3.52 32.01
CA ARG A 275 6.40 4.35 33.11
C ARG A 275 7.43 5.35 33.64
N SER A 276 8.64 4.88 33.94
CA SER A 276 9.66 5.62 34.68
C SER A 276 10.94 5.81 33.87
N LYS A 277 11.72 6.85 34.22
CA LYS A 277 13.04 7.10 33.64
C LYS A 277 14.02 5.96 33.93
N ARG A 278 13.90 5.35 35.11
CA ARG A 278 14.79 4.27 35.57
C ARG A 278 14.58 3.00 34.74
N ASP A 279 13.32 2.66 34.45
CA ASP A 279 12.99 1.51 33.59
C ASP A 279 13.40 1.77 32.14
N ALA A 280 13.19 3.01 31.66
CA ALA A 280 13.62 3.41 30.33
C ALA A 280 15.14 3.27 30.13
N LYS A 281 15.95 3.67 31.11
CA LYS A 281 17.41 3.47 31.08
C LYS A 281 17.80 1.99 31.08
N ARG A 282 17.16 1.18 31.92
CA ARG A 282 17.43 -0.27 32.02
C ARG A 282 17.10 -0.99 30.72
N ILE A 283 15.92 -0.75 30.14
CA ILE A 283 15.53 -1.40 28.90
C ILE A 283 16.38 -0.93 27.71
N PHE A 284 16.81 0.33 27.69
CA PHE A 284 17.73 0.82 26.67
C PHE A 284 19.04 0.03 26.63
N ILE A 285 19.68 -0.15 27.80
CA ILE A 285 20.92 -0.93 27.92
C ILE A 285 20.67 -2.40 27.52
N ALA A 286 19.59 -2.99 28.04
CA ALA A 286 19.25 -4.39 27.75
C ALA A 286 18.99 -4.62 26.26
N VAL A 287 18.25 -3.74 25.58
CA VAL A 287 17.98 -3.84 24.14
C VAL A 287 19.25 -3.65 23.32
N LYS A 288 20.12 -2.69 23.72
CA LYS A 288 21.42 -2.49 23.06
C LYS A 288 22.27 -3.76 23.10
N GLN A 289 22.43 -4.37 24.27
CA GLN A 289 23.16 -5.63 24.42
C GLN A 289 22.50 -6.77 23.64
N TRP A 290 21.18 -6.89 23.75
CA TRP A 290 20.44 -7.95 23.08
C TRP A 290 20.57 -7.87 21.55
N LEU A 291 20.47 -6.68 20.95
CA LEU A 291 20.67 -6.47 19.51
C LEU A 291 22.08 -6.87 19.07
N LYS A 292 23.11 -6.49 19.84
CA LYS A 292 24.50 -6.79 19.53
C LYS A 292 24.81 -8.29 19.66
N GLU A 293 24.41 -8.91 20.77
CA GLU A 293 24.76 -10.30 21.08
C GLU A 293 23.90 -11.33 20.34
N ARG A 294 22.61 -11.05 20.13
CA ARG A 294 21.67 -12.02 19.54
C ARG A 294 21.46 -11.81 18.05
N LEU A 295 21.44 -10.57 17.57
CA LEU A 295 21.20 -10.25 16.16
C LEU A 295 22.44 -9.73 15.42
N TYR A 296 23.55 -9.46 16.11
CA TYR A 296 24.77 -8.88 15.53
C TYR A 296 24.50 -7.52 14.86
N LEU A 297 23.60 -6.72 15.45
CA LEU A 297 23.22 -5.40 14.96
C LEU A 297 23.67 -4.30 15.92
N ASP A 298 24.36 -3.30 15.38
CA ASP A 298 24.76 -2.11 16.12
C ASP A 298 23.68 -1.03 16.10
N ILE A 299 23.61 -0.24 17.17
CA ILE A 299 22.73 0.93 17.26
C ILE A 299 23.49 2.22 16.92
N SER A 300 22.76 3.23 16.45
CA SER A 300 23.28 4.59 16.26
C SER A 300 23.13 5.37 17.58
N GLU A 301 24.21 5.49 18.36
CA GLU A 301 24.16 6.17 19.66
C GLU A 301 23.73 7.64 19.56
N GLU A 302 24.17 8.35 18.51
CA GLU A 302 23.81 9.75 18.25
C GLU A 302 22.30 9.99 18.07
N LYS A 303 21.58 8.98 17.58
CA LYS A 303 20.16 9.08 17.26
C LYS A 303 19.27 8.41 18.29
N SER A 304 19.82 7.46 19.04
CA SER A 304 19.09 6.70 20.03
C SER A 304 19.03 7.49 21.33
N LYS A 305 17.82 7.73 21.86
CA LYS A 305 17.63 8.63 23.01
C LYS A 305 16.42 8.26 23.86
N ILE A 306 16.44 8.70 25.12
CA ILE A 306 15.31 8.55 26.05
C ILE A 306 14.61 9.91 26.18
N VAL A 307 13.33 9.97 25.84
CA VAL A 307 12.53 11.20 25.86
C VAL A 307 11.41 11.08 26.89
N CYS A 308 11.28 12.10 27.75
CA CYS A 308 10.10 12.26 28.59
C CYS A 308 9.01 13.04 27.81
N LEU A 309 7.91 12.39 27.48
CA LEU A 309 6.80 12.94 26.70
C LEU A 309 6.05 14.07 27.43
N ASN A 310 6.29 14.30 28.72
CA ASN A 310 5.77 15.49 29.42
C ASN A 310 6.44 16.78 28.96
N ASN A 311 7.75 16.72 28.76
CA ASN A 311 8.60 17.90 28.65
C ASN A 311 9.24 18.00 27.25
N GLY A 312 9.28 16.91 26.49
CA GLY A 312 9.91 16.85 25.19
C GLY A 312 9.06 16.13 24.13
N TYR A 313 9.42 16.34 22.87
CA TYR A 313 8.84 15.64 21.74
C TYR A 313 9.66 14.40 21.39
N SER A 314 8.99 13.27 21.21
CA SER A 314 9.54 12.11 20.52
C SER A 314 9.13 12.17 19.05
N GLU A 315 10.08 11.92 18.14
CA GLU A 315 9.80 11.85 16.71
C GLU A 315 9.56 10.39 16.30
N PHE A 316 8.48 10.15 15.57
CA PHE A 316 8.17 8.82 15.04
C PHE A 316 7.40 8.94 13.73
N LEU A 317 7.89 8.31 12.65
CA LEU A 317 7.23 8.26 11.33
C LEU A 317 6.82 9.63 10.75
N GLY A 318 7.60 10.68 11.05
CA GLY A 318 7.33 12.06 10.61
C GLY A 318 6.42 12.87 11.53
N PHE A 319 6.02 12.32 12.67
CA PHE A 319 5.23 13.00 13.70
C PHE A 319 6.10 13.36 14.90
N LYS A 320 5.87 14.54 15.46
CA LYS A 320 6.37 14.96 16.77
C LYS A 320 5.28 14.76 17.80
N ILE A 321 5.54 13.97 18.82
CA ILE A 321 4.54 13.53 19.79
C ILE A 321 5.00 13.92 21.20
N LYS A 322 4.13 14.61 21.93
CA LYS A 322 4.24 14.83 23.38
C LYS A 322 2.90 14.62 24.05
N THR A 323 2.89 14.67 25.37
CA THR A 323 1.69 14.63 26.18
C THR A 323 1.59 15.91 27.00
N ARG A 324 0.37 16.39 27.21
CA ARG A 324 0.07 17.46 28.17
C ARG A 324 -1.07 17.04 29.09
N LYS A 325 -1.11 17.61 30.27
CA LYS A 325 -2.29 17.52 31.14
C LYS A 325 -3.37 18.46 30.58
N LYS A 326 -4.61 17.96 30.47
CA LYS A 326 -5.80 18.75 30.17
C LYS A 326 -6.86 18.32 31.19
N ASN A 327 -7.12 19.18 32.17
CA ASN A 327 -7.89 18.86 33.38
C ASN A 327 -7.29 17.62 34.07
N ASN A 328 -8.12 16.70 34.55
CA ASN A 328 -7.68 15.43 35.17
C ASN A 328 -7.26 14.34 34.16
N LYS A 329 -7.19 14.65 32.86
CA LYS A 329 -6.84 13.69 31.80
C LYS A 329 -5.53 14.06 31.13
N ARG A 330 -4.81 13.03 30.67
CA ARG A 330 -3.62 13.21 29.83
C ARG A 330 -4.02 13.07 28.37
N VAL A 331 -3.61 14.04 27.57
CA VAL A 331 -3.90 14.09 26.14
C VAL A 331 -2.61 14.18 25.35
N VAL A 332 -2.57 13.53 24.20
CA VAL A 332 -1.45 13.67 23.26
C VAL A 332 -1.60 14.98 22.52
N THR A 333 -0.47 15.67 22.39
CA THR A 333 -0.28 16.77 21.47
C THR A 333 0.73 16.33 20.42
N SER A 334 0.32 16.39 19.17
CA SER A 334 1.12 15.94 18.04
C SER A 334 1.11 16.92 16.89
N HIS A 335 2.26 17.00 16.23
CA HIS A 335 2.58 17.87 15.12
C HIS A 335 3.27 17.07 14.02
N MET A 336 3.36 17.67 12.84
CA MET A 336 4.31 17.23 11.81
C MET A 336 5.74 17.58 12.24
N SER A 337 6.71 16.70 11.98
CA SER A 337 8.11 16.95 12.32
C SER A 337 8.68 18.12 11.50
N ASP A 338 9.69 18.81 12.02
CA ASP A 338 10.24 20.01 11.36
C ASP A 338 10.85 19.64 10.01
N LYS A 339 11.62 18.54 9.97
CA LYS A 339 12.15 17.96 8.73
C LYS A 339 11.06 17.67 7.70
N ALA A 340 9.91 17.16 8.14
CA ALA A 340 8.78 16.91 7.25
C ALA A 340 8.14 18.21 6.75
N LYS A 341 8.06 19.25 7.60
CA LYS A 341 7.52 20.58 7.26
C LYS A 341 8.37 21.28 6.23
N GLU A 342 9.67 21.36 6.48
CA GLU A 342 10.64 21.93 5.56
C GLU A 342 10.62 21.23 4.21
N LYS A 343 10.65 19.89 4.21
CA LYS A 343 10.54 19.10 2.98
C LYS A 343 9.24 19.39 2.23
N THR A 344 8.10 19.48 2.94
CA THR A 344 6.81 19.78 2.30
C THR A 344 6.77 21.18 1.70
N ILE A 345 7.34 22.18 2.39
CA ILE A 345 7.47 23.54 1.86
C ILE A 345 8.36 23.53 0.61
N LYS A 346 9.50 22.82 0.64
CA LYS A 346 10.42 22.69 -0.49
C LYS A 346 9.76 22.03 -1.70
N ASP A 347 9.15 20.86 -1.50
CA ASP A 347 8.43 20.09 -2.53
C ASP A 347 7.36 20.97 -3.21
N LEU A 348 6.56 21.69 -2.41
CA LEU A 348 5.50 22.56 -2.91
C LEU A 348 6.05 23.81 -3.62
N LYS A 349 7.11 24.45 -3.11
CA LYS A 349 7.78 25.58 -3.79
C LYS A 349 8.30 25.16 -5.16
N GLU A 350 8.90 23.98 -5.27
CA GLU A 350 9.38 23.46 -6.55
C GLU A 350 8.22 23.21 -7.52
N GLN A 351 7.11 22.66 -7.03
CA GLN A 351 5.93 22.46 -7.86
C GLN A 351 5.31 23.78 -8.34
N VAL A 352 5.31 24.84 -7.51
CA VAL A 352 4.89 26.19 -7.95
C VAL A 352 5.79 26.71 -9.08
N LYS A 353 7.12 26.50 -8.99
CA LYS A 353 8.04 26.88 -10.08
C LYS A 353 7.71 26.14 -11.39
N ARG A 354 7.38 24.85 -11.30
CA ARG A 354 6.99 24.03 -12.46
C ARG A 354 5.67 24.48 -13.07
N ILE A 355 4.68 24.84 -12.25
CA ILE A 355 3.39 25.40 -12.73
C ILE A 355 3.63 26.73 -13.45
N LYS A 356 4.46 27.63 -12.87
CA LYS A 356 4.79 28.90 -13.52
C LYS A 356 5.42 28.69 -14.90
N LYS A 357 6.34 27.72 -15.02
CA LYS A 357 7.01 27.43 -16.29
C LYS A 357 6.01 26.88 -17.32
N ASN A 358 5.22 25.87 -16.93
CA ASN A 358 4.27 25.18 -17.81
C ASN A 358 2.89 25.05 -17.12
N PRO A 359 1.96 26.01 -17.28
CA PRO A 359 0.65 26.04 -16.62
C PRO A 359 -0.34 25.07 -17.27
N THR A 360 -0.09 23.77 -17.10
CA THR A 360 -0.90 22.68 -17.67
C THR A 360 -1.78 22.05 -16.60
N VAL A 361 -2.93 21.52 -17.01
CA VAL A 361 -3.84 20.72 -16.15
C VAL A 361 -3.08 19.58 -15.46
N LYS A 362 -2.11 18.95 -16.14
CA LYS A 362 -1.23 17.91 -15.57
C LYS A 362 -0.45 18.41 -14.35
N ASN A 363 0.14 19.60 -14.41
CA ASN A 363 0.92 20.17 -13.30
C ASN A 363 0.02 20.62 -12.14
N ILE A 364 -1.20 21.06 -12.43
CA ILE A 364 -2.20 21.40 -11.42
C ILE A 364 -2.69 20.15 -10.70
N ASN A 365 -3.02 19.09 -11.44
CA ASN A 365 -3.40 17.80 -10.87
C ASN A 365 -2.26 17.21 -10.02
N ARG A 366 -1.00 17.39 -10.43
CA ARG A 366 0.16 17.02 -9.62
C ARG A 366 0.23 17.81 -8.31
N TRP A 367 -0.02 19.13 -8.33
CA TRP A 367 -0.13 19.94 -7.12
C TRP A 367 -1.26 19.45 -6.21
N ASN A 368 -2.46 19.28 -6.75
CA ASN A 368 -3.63 18.82 -6.01
C ASN A 368 -3.37 17.45 -5.36
N ALA A 369 -2.75 16.51 -6.09
CA ALA A 369 -2.35 15.21 -5.57
C ALA A 369 -1.27 15.32 -4.46
N MET A 370 -0.29 16.22 -4.61
CA MET A 370 0.74 16.45 -3.58
C MET A 370 0.13 17.02 -2.29
N VAL A 371 -0.71 18.05 -2.39
CA VAL A 371 -1.39 18.66 -1.24
C VAL A 371 -2.26 17.64 -0.53
N LEU A 372 -3.14 16.96 -1.29
CA LEU A 372 -4.05 15.95 -0.74
C LEU A 372 -3.28 14.79 -0.11
N GLY A 373 -2.19 14.32 -0.73
CA GLY A 373 -1.36 13.24 -0.20
C GLY A 373 -0.73 13.60 1.15
N LYS A 374 -0.15 14.80 1.28
CA LYS A 374 0.44 15.28 2.55
C LYS A 374 -0.65 15.46 3.61
N GLN A 375 -1.79 16.06 3.26
CA GLN A 375 -2.92 16.22 4.18
C GLN A 375 -3.44 14.86 4.66
N ASN A 376 -3.66 13.91 3.75
CA ASN A 376 -4.13 12.58 4.10
C ASN A 376 -3.16 11.83 4.99
N TYR A 377 -1.85 11.95 4.80
CA TYR A 377 -0.87 11.27 5.67
C TYR A 377 -0.85 11.87 7.08
N TYR A 378 -0.80 13.20 7.20
CA TYR A 378 -0.60 13.88 8.48
C TYR A 378 -1.89 14.24 9.23
N ASN A 379 -3.08 14.02 8.67
CA ASN A 379 -4.35 14.37 9.32
C ASN A 379 -4.58 13.74 10.70
N SER A 380 -3.80 12.72 11.09
CA SER A 380 -3.82 12.13 12.42
C SER A 380 -3.10 12.92 13.52
N ALA A 381 -2.32 13.95 13.15
CA ALA A 381 -1.72 14.85 14.12
C ALA A 381 -2.78 15.79 14.71
N THR A 382 -2.81 15.89 16.04
CA THR A 382 -3.86 16.61 16.77
C THR A 382 -3.86 18.12 16.47
N LEU A 383 -2.68 18.71 16.22
CA LEU A 383 -2.52 20.15 15.93
C LEU A 383 -2.10 20.40 14.48
N ILE A 384 -2.50 19.50 13.57
CA ILE A 384 -2.05 19.57 12.18
C ILE A 384 -2.58 20.80 11.42
N SER A 385 -3.73 21.33 11.79
CA SER A 385 -4.28 22.56 11.20
C SER A 385 -3.32 23.74 11.39
N LEU A 386 -2.75 23.91 12.58
CA LEU A 386 -1.76 24.95 12.86
C LEU A 386 -0.49 24.78 12.02
N ASP A 387 -0.04 23.55 11.85
CA ASP A 387 1.15 23.24 11.06
C ASP A 387 0.94 23.56 9.58
N PHE A 388 -0.20 23.17 9.00
CA PHE A 388 -0.53 23.46 7.60
C PHE A 388 -0.88 24.93 7.37
N SER A 389 -1.43 25.64 8.35
CA SER A 389 -1.56 27.10 8.29
C SER A 389 -0.20 27.78 8.18
N LYS A 390 0.80 27.35 8.97
CA LYS A 390 2.18 27.86 8.86
C LYS A 390 2.83 27.55 7.53
N ILE A 391 2.63 26.33 7.01
CA ILE A 391 3.11 25.94 5.67
C ILE A 391 2.45 26.82 4.59
N GLY A 392 1.12 27.00 4.66
CA GLY A 392 0.37 27.85 3.76
C GLY A 392 0.85 29.30 3.79
N TYR A 393 1.09 29.85 4.98
CA TYR A 393 1.65 31.19 5.15
C TYR A 393 3.04 31.31 4.53
N SER A 394 3.94 30.35 4.75
CA SER A 394 5.28 30.34 4.13
C SER A 394 5.23 30.28 2.59
N LEU A 395 4.19 29.66 2.04
CA LEU A 395 3.99 29.52 0.60
C LEU A 395 3.23 30.69 -0.02
N SER A 396 2.48 31.48 0.75
CA SER A 396 1.58 32.52 0.26
C SER A 396 2.29 33.53 -0.65
N LYS A 397 3.45 34.06 -0.22
CA LYS A 397 4.26 35.00 -1.00
C LYS A 397 4.74 34.38 -2.32
N SER A 398 5.16 33.12 -2.30
CA SER A 398 5.61 32.43 -3.51
C SER A 398 4.46 32.10 -4.46
N LEU A 399 3.30 31.72 -3.93
CA LEU A 399 2.10 31.47 -4.73
C LEU A 399 1.62 32.76 -5.39
N HIS A 400 1.45 33.82 -4.61
CA HIS A 400 1.01 35.12 -5.11
C HIS A 400 1.99 35.66 -6.17
N ASN A 401 3.28 35.81 -5.85
CA ASN A 401 4.24 36.43 -6.77
C ASN A 401 4.45 35.65 -8.06
N ARG A 402 4.31 34.32 -8.03
CA ARG A 402 4.58 33.46 -9.20
C ARG A 402 3.35 33.13 -10.02
N LEU A 403 2.17 33.07 -9.40
CA LEU A 403 0.95 32.59 -10.04
C LEU A 403 -0.12 33.67 -10.21
N LYS A 404 0.03 34.88 -9.63
CA LYS A 404 -1.01 35.93 -9.71
C LYS A 404 -1.47 36.24 -11.15
N ASN A 405 -0.55 36.26 -12.13
CA ASN A 405 -0.86 36.55 -13.53
C ASN A 405 -1.48 35.34 -14.27
N LEU A 406 -1.45 34.16 -13.66
CA LEU A 406 -1.98 32.91 -14.22
C LEU A 406 -3.29 32.48 -13.56
N CYS A 407 -3.65 33.11 -12.43
CA CYS A 407 -4.82 32.75 -11.65
C CYS A 407 -6.06 33.48 -12.17
N SER A 408 -7.13 32.74 -12.42
CA SER A 408 -8.47 33.26 -12.63
C SER A 408 -9.36 32.99 -11.41
N TYR A 409 -10.50 33.70 -11.34
CA TYR A 409 -11.56 33.46 -10.34
C TYR A 409 -12.71 32.60 -10.91
N GLN A 410 -12.68 32.31 -12.21
CA GLN A 410 -13.62 31.45 -12.90
C GLN A 410 -12.96 30.13 -13.28
N GLY A 411 -13.66 29.01 -13.06
CA GLY A 411 -13.21 27.68 -13.41
C GLY A 411 -14.07 26.58 -12.78
N THR A 412 -13.62 25.35 -12.93
CA THR A 412 -14.35 24.16 -12.48
C THR A 412 -13.73 23.58 -11.21
N LYS A 413 -14.59 23.27 -10.23
CA LYS A 413 -14.22 22.51 -9.03
C LYS A 413 -14.43 21.03 -9.31
N SER A 414 -13.40 20.22 -9.07
CA SER A 414 -13.55 18.76 -9.15
C SER A 414 -14.42 18.23 -8.01
N GLU A 415 -15.02 17.05 -8.21
CA GLU A 415 -15.76 16.35 -7.15
C GLU A 415 -14.90 16.16 -5.89
N THR A 416 -13.62 15.80 -6.07
CA THR A 416 -12.65 15.70 -4.97
C THR A 416 -12.47 17.04 -4.25
N PHE A 417 -12.44 18.16 -4.96
CA PHE A 417 -12.36 19.47 -4.34
C PHE A 417 -13.59 19.71 -3.44
N MET A 418 -14.78 19.47 -3.96
CA MET A 418 -16.04 19.66 -3.21
C MET A 418 -16.09 18.76 -1.98
N ARG A 419 -15.69 17.49 -2.12
CA ARG A 419 -15.68 16.52 -1.02
C ARG A 419 -14.77 16.93 0.15
N TYR A 420 -13.59 17.49 -0.12
CA TYR A 420 -12.61 17.80 0.91
C TYR A 420 -12.67 19.25 1.39
N TYR A 421 -13.04 20.19 0.50
CA TYR A 421 -12.92 21.61 0.73
C TYR A 421 -14.22 22.39 0.51
N GLY A 422 -15.33 21.75 0.14
CA GLY A 422 -16.60 22.44 -0.18
C GLY A 422 -17.18 23.28 0.96
N GLU A 423 -16.97 22.84 2.21
CA GLU A 423 -17.41 23.55 3.43
C GLU A 423 -16.45 24.68 3.85
N TYR A 424 -15.27 24.78 3.24
CA TYR A 424 -14.28 25.79 3.63
C TYR A 424 -14.50 27.11 2.88
N ASN A 425 -14.48 28.22 3.61
CA ASN A 425 -14.57 29.56 3.04
C ASN A 425 -13.20 30.09 2.56
N PHE A 426 -12.47 29.31 1.78
CA PHE A 426 -11.21 29.76 1.17
C PHE A 426 -11.47 30.42 -0.18
N LYS A 427 -10.75 31.52 -0.46
CA LYS A 427 -10.67 32.08 -1.81
C LYS A 427 -10.06 31.03 -2.74
N THR A 428 -10.87 30.49 -3.65
CA THR A 428 -10.44 29.45 -4.59
C THR A 428 -9.78 30.11 -5.80
N GLN A 429 -8.55 29.70 -6.09
CA GLN A 429 -7.83 30.13 -7.29
C GLN A 429 -7.90 29.04 -8.34
N TYR A 430 -8.10 29.45 -9.60
CA TYR A 430 -8.12 28.55 -10.75
C TYR A 430 -6.93 28.85 -11.63
N ILE A 431 -6.29 27.81 -12.16
CA ILE A 431 -5.28 27.92 -13.21
C ILE A 431 -5.74 26.99 -14.32
N SER A 432 -5.72 27.44 -15.57
CA SER A 432 -6.16 26.64 -16.73
C SER A 432 -7.54 25.99 -16.50
N GLY A 433 -8.48 26.74 -15.91
CA GLY A 433 -9.85 26.30 -15.61
C GLY A 433 -10.00 25.28 -14.47
N THR A 434 -8.92 24.90 -13.77
CA THR A 434 -8.94 23.88 -12.70
C THR A 434 -8.66 24.49 -11.33
N ALA A 435 -9.48 24.16 -10.32
CA ALA A 435 -9.31 24.64 -8.96
C ALA A 435 -8.03 24.10 -8.28
N LEU A 436 -7.27 24.98 -7.62
CA LEU A 436 -6.15 24.62 -6.77
C LEU A 436 -6.62 24.23 -5.36
N PHE A 437 -6.07 23.12 -4.85
CA PHE A 437 -6.41 22.63 -3.51
C PHE A 437 -5.76 23.52 -2.43
N PRO A 438 -6.53 23.96 -1.42
CA PRO A 438 -6.01 24.81 -0.36
C PRO A 438 -5.09 24.03 0.58
N ILE A 439 -3.87 24.54 0.80
CA ILE A 439 -2.87 23.90 1.67
C ILE A 439 -3.38 23.82 3.12
N ALA A 440 -3.93 24.92 3.65
CA ALA A 440 -4.41 25.00 5.03
C ALA A 440 -5.73 24.26 5.27
N GLY A 441 -6.39 23.75 4.22
CA GLY A 441 -7.69 23.08 4.29
C GLY A 441 -7.62 21.65 4.82
N ILE A 442 -7.14 21.46 6.05
CA ILE A 442 -7.02 20.13 6.65
C ILE A 442 -7.89 20.00 7.89
N LYS A 443 -8.64 18.89 7.99
CA LYS A 443 -9.34 18.47 9.22
C LYS A 443 -8.56 17.36 9.92
N THR A 444 -8.37 17.51 11.22
CA THR A 444 -7.79 16.46 12.07
C THR A 444 -8.74 15.27 12.13
N ARG A 445 -8.21 14.05 11.99
CA ARG A 445 -8.94 12.79 12.17
C ARG A 445 -8.19 11.91 13.18
N PRO A 446 -8.76 11.60 14.36
CA PRO A 446 -8.09 10.75 15.34
C PRO A 446 -7.67 9.40 14.72
N PRO A 447 -6.41 8.96 14.90
CA PRO A 447 -5.97 7.68 14.35
C PRO A 447 -6.58 6.52 15.15
N MET A 448 -7.16 5.54 14.46
CA MET A 448 -7.75 4.35 15.07
C MET A 448 -6.71 3.24 15.28
N ASN A 449 -6.85 2.50 16.38
CA ASN A 449 -6.01 1.33 16.63
C ASN A 449 -6.35 0.22 15.62
N PHE A 450 -5.33 -0.51 15.17
CA PHE A 450 -5.53 -1.67 14.31
C PHE A 450 -6.19 -2.82 15.08
N SER A 451 -7.26 -3.38 14.52
CA SER A 451 -7.88 -4.60 15.04
C SER A 451 -7.03 -5.81 14.64
N GLN A 452 -6.63 -6.62 15.63
CA GLN A 452 -5.82 -7.82 15.38
C GLN A 452 -6.62 -8.95 14.72
N ASP A 453 -7.94 -8.82 14.60
CA ASP A 453 -8.78 -9.77 13.86
C ASP A 453 -8.66 -9.59 12.34
N ILE A 454 -8.16 -8.44 11.88
CA ILE A 454 -7.94 -8.16 10.47
C ILE A 454 -6.74 -8.98 10.01
N CYS A 455 -6.99 -9.99 9.17
CA CYS A 455 -6.00 -10.89 8.63
C CYS A 455 -6.42 -11.36 7.23
N ASP A 456 -5.52 -11.30 6.26
CA ASP A 456 -5.79 -11.72 4.89
C ASP A 456 -5.96 -13.23 4.75
N TYR A 457 -5.54 -14.00 5.75
CA TYR A 457 -5.50 -15.47 5.73
C TYR A 457 -6.59 -16.10 6.59
N THR A 458 -7.52 -15.30 7.12
CA THR A 458 -8.72 -15.78 7.81
C THR A 458 -9.97 -15.28 7.10
N ILE A 459 -11.02 -16.12 7.06
CA ILE A 459 -12.29 -15.77 6.41
C ILE A 459 -12.92 -14.54 7.09
N GLY A 460 -12.99 -14.55 8.42
CA GLY A 460 -13.53 -13.42 9.19
C GLY A 460 -12.69 -12.14 9.08
N GLY A 461 -11.36 -12.27 9.03
CA GLY A 461 -10.46 -11.13 8.86
C GLY A 461 -10.62 -10.47 7.49
N ARG A 462 -10.68 -11.27 6.42
CA ARG A 462 -10.96 -10.79 5.06
C ARG A 462 -12.33 -10.15 4.93
N ALA A 463 -13.36 -10.69 5.57
CA ALA A 463 -14.69 -10.10 5.54
C ALA A 463 -14.69 -8.65 6.06
N LYS A 464 -13.88 -8.34 7.09
CA LYS A 464 -13.72 -6.97 7.63
C LYS A 464 -13.00 -6.02 6.67
N ILE A 465 -12.20 -6.54 5.73
CA ILE A 465 -11.50 -5.74 4.71
C ILE A 465 -12.40 -5.53 3.49
N HIS A 466 -13.14 -6.57 3.11
CA HIS A 466 -13.86 -6.65 1.84
C HIS A 466 -15.36 -6.40 1.98
N THR A 467 -15.82 -5.73 3.04
CA THR A 467 -17.23 -5.37 3.22
C THR A 467 -17.81 -4.59 2.04
N ASN A 468 -16.97 -3.92 1.25
CA ASN A 468 -17.40 -3.14 0.08
C ASN A 468 -17.27 -3.92 -1.25
N LEU A 469 -16.75 -5.15 -1.25
CA LEU A 469 -16.59 -5.99 -2.46
C LEU A 469 -17.73 -7.00 -2.64
N PHE A 470 -18.73 -7.03 -1.75
CA PHE A 470 -19.89 -7.93 -1.88
C PHE A 470 -20.73 -7.69 -3.15
N THR A 471 -20.47 -6.61 -3.89
CA THR A 471 -21.17 -6.29 -5.14
C THR A 471 -20.70 -7.14 -6.34
N VAL A 472 -19.52 -7.76 -6.29
CA VAL A 472 -18.93 -8.49 -7.42
C VAL A 472 -19.32 -9.97 -7.42
N ASP A 473 -19.88 -10.49 -8.53
CA ASP A 473 -20.19 -11.91 -8.65
C ASP A 473 -18.92 -12.75 -8.85
N ILE A 474 -18.57 -13.53 -7.84
CA ILE A 474 -17.38 -14.40 -7.81
C ILE A 474 -17.44 -15.48 -8.90
N ARG A 475 -18.64 -15.93 -9.31
CA ARG A 475 -18.80 -16.96 -10.35
C ARG A 475 -18.33 -16.45 -11.70
N ILE A 476 -18.68 -15.20 -12.02
CA ILE A 476 -18.24 -14.54 -13.25
C ILE A 476 -16.72 -14.36 -13.24
N LEU A 477 -16.15 -13.91 -12.12
CA LEU A 477 -14.70 -13.74 -12.01
C LEU A 477 -13.95 -15.07 -12.17
N ARG A 478 -14.47 -16.17 -11.62
CA ARG A 478 -13.91 -17.52 -11.83
C ARG A 478 -14.01 -17.96 -13.29
N ASN A 479 -15.12 -17.67 -13.96
CA ASN A 479 -15.29 -17.98 -15.37
C ASN A 479 -14.30 -17.20 -16.25
N LEU A 480 -14.15 -15.89 -16.02
CA LEU A 480 -13.16 -15.05 -16.71
C LEU A 480 -11.72 -15.54 -16.52
N LEU A 481 -11.41 -16.08 -15.34
CA LEU A 481 -10.10 -16.63 -15.02
C LEU A 481 -9.86 -17.97 -15.72
N ALA A 482 -10.89 -18.83 -15.79
CA ALA A 482 -10.80 -20.15 -16.41
C ALA A 482 -10.82 -20.08 -17.94
N ASN A 483 -11.45 -19.06 -18.52
CA ASN A 483 -11.64 -18.89 -19.95
C ASN A 483 -10.98 -17.58 -20.43
N PRO A 484 -9.63 -17.52 -20.49
CA PRO A 484 -8.94 -16.41 -21.14
C PRO A 484 -9.32 -16.36 -22.63
N ILE A 485 -9.41 -15.16 -23.21
CA ILE A 485 -9.67 -15.02 -24.64
C ILE A 485 -8.40 -15.43 -25.38
N GLN A 486 -8.52 -16.48 -26.19
CA GLN A 486 -7.47 -17.01 -27.08
C GLN A 486 -7.07 -15.93 -28.09
N GLY A 487 -5.77 -15.87 -28.42
CA GLY A 487 -5.21 -14.86 -29.35
C GLY A 487 -5.06 -13.44 -28.80
N GLN A 488 -5.43 -13.20 -27.54
CA GLN A 488 -5.19 -11.93 -26.85
C GLN A 488 -3.97 -11.99 -25.93
N THR A 489 -3.39 -10.82 -25.63
CA THR A 489 -2.22 -10.72 -24.76
C THR A 489 -2.54 -11.14 -23.32
N ASN A 490 -1.50 -11.50 -22.57
CA ASN A 490 -1.63 -11.72 -21.13
C ASN A 490 -2.05 -10.46 -20.40
N GLU A 491 -1.60 -9.29 -20.87
CA GLU A 491 -2.02 -8.02 -20.32
C GLU A 491 -3.54 -7.83 -20.42
N TYR A 492 -4.11 -8.08 -21.60
CA TYR A 492 -5.54 -7.95 -21.85
C TYR A 492 -6.37 -8.85 -20.94
N ASN A 493 -6.04 -10.15 -20.92
CA ASN A 493 -6.77 -11.13 -20.12
C ASN A 493 -6.68 -10.85 -18.60
N ASP A 494 -5.55 -10.32 -18.15
CA ASP A 494 -5.36 -9.92 -16.76
C ASP A 494 -6.11 -8.61 -16.40
N ASN A 495 -6.00 -7.60 -17.26
CA ASN A 495 -6.67 -6.32 -17.05
C ASN A 495 -8.20 -6.47 -17.08
N ARG A 496 -8.74 -7.43 -17.83
CA ARG A 496 -10.16 -7.82 -17.75
C ARG A 496 -10.59 -8.17 -16.33
N LEU A 497 -9.89 -9.10 -15.67
CA LEU A 497 -10.22 -9.48 -14.29
C LEU A 497 -10.20 -8.28 -13.34
N SER A 498 -9.19 -7.43 -13.49
CA SER A 498 -9.03 -6.21 -12.72
C SER A 498 -10.16 -5.21 -12.99
N LEU A 499 -10.59 -5.05 -14.25
CA LEU A 499 -11.66 -4.14 -14.65
C LEU A 499 -13.02 -4.58 -14.15
N TYR A 500 -13.35 -5.86 -14.24
CA TYR A 500 -14.60 -6.39 -13.72
C TYR A 500 -14.72 -6.09 -12.22
N SER A 501 -13.65 -6.36 -11.47
CA SER A 501 -13.59 -6.06 -10.03
C SER A 501 -13.60 -4.56 -9.75
N GLY A 502 -12.82 -3.77 -10.49
CA GLY A 502 -12.71 -2.32 -10.31
C GLY A 502 -13.98 -1.54 -10.69
N GLN A 503 -14.83 -2.12 -11.55
CA GLN A 503 -16.15 -1.59 -11.89
C GLN A 503 -17.27 -2.12 -10.97
N GLY A 504 -16.94 -2.90 -9.94
CA GLY A 504 -17.93 -3.50 -9.04
C GLY A 504 -18.85 -4.50 -9.73
N GLY A 505 -18.40 -5.12 -10.83
CA GLY A 505 -19.21 -6.03 -11.65
C GLY A 505 -20.23 -5.34 -12.55
N LEU A 506 -20.22 -4.00 -12.61
CA LEU A 506 -21.18 -3.20 -13.38
C LEU A 506 -20.64 -2.80 -14.75
N CYS A 507 -21.54 -2.61 -15.71
CA CYS A 507 -21.24 -2.03 -17.01
C CYS A 507 -20.81 -0.57 -16.85
N ARG A 508 -19.70 -0.18 -17.48
CA ARG A 508 -19.18 1.19 -17.35
C ARG A 508 -20.17 2.27 -17.82
N ILE A 509 -20.97 1.96 -18.84
CA ILE A 509 -21.89 2.92 -19.48
C ILE A 509 -23.25 2.90 -18.78
N SER A 510 -23.89 1.74 -18.74
CA SER A 510 -25.26 1.59 -18.25
C SER A 510 -25.38 1.38 -16.74
N GLN A 511 -24.27 1.11 -16.04
CA GLN A 511 -24.23 0.86 -14.59
C GLN A 511 -25.06 -0.34 -14.10
N ILE A 512 -25.58 -1.18 -15.01
CA ILE A 512 -26.22 -2.45 -14.66
C ILE A 512 -25.18 -3.57 -14.48
N PRO A 513 -25.46 -4.63 -13.70
CA PRO A 513 -24.59 -5.79 -13.56
C PRO A 513 -24.30 -6.48 -14.89
N LEU A 514 -23.03 -6.81 -15.11
CA LEU A 514 -22.59 -7.57 -16.26
C LEU A 514 -22.89 -9.06 -16.05
N LYS A 515 -23.51 -9.70 -17.05
CA LYS A 515 -23.83 -11.12 -17.07
C LYS A 515 -22.96 -11.86 -18.09
N LEU A 516 -22.71 -13.15 -17.86
CA LEU A 516 -22.03 -14.02 -18.84
C LEU A 516 -22.83 -14.02 -20.16
N GLY A 517 -22.13 -13.90 -21.29
CA GLY A 517 -22.72 -13.79 -22.62
C GLY A 517 -23.13 -12.37 -23.05
N TYR A 518 -23.30 -11.44 -22.11
CA TYR A 518 -23.69 -10.04 -22.39
C TYR A 518 -22.64 -9.02 -21.94
N MET A 519 -21.39 -9.45 -21.82
CA MET A 519 -20.28 -8.61 -21.35
C MET A 519 -19.11 -8.67 -22.33
N GLU A 520 -18.63 -7.50 -22.73
CA GLU A 520 -17.54 -7.33 -23.68
C GLU A 520 -16.53 -6.31 -23.14
N THR A 521 -15.26 -6.51 -23.46
CA THR A 521 -14.20 -5.58 -23.08
C THR A 521 -13.88 -4.71 -24.28
N HIS A 522 -14.01 -3.40 -24.11
CA HIS A 522 -13.84 -2.41 -25.15
C HIS A 522 -12.56 -1.60 -24.94
N HIS A 523 -11.83 -1.35 -26.02
CA HIS A 523 -10.69 -0.42 -26.07
C HIS A 523 -11.18 1.01 -26.30
N LEU A 524 -10.84 1.92 -25.39
CA LEU A 524 -11.21 3.34 -25.49
C LEU A 524 -10.51 4.00 -26.68
N THR A 525 -9.21 3.76 -26.83
CA THR A 525 -8.43 4.08 -28.03
C THR A 525 -8.19 2.76 -28.76
N PRO A 526 -8.59 2.63 -30.04
CA PRO A 526 -8.47 1.36 -30.77
C PRO A 526 -7.01 1.04 -31.08
N ARG A 527 -6.74 -0.24 -31.34
CA ARG A 527 -5.38 -0.73 -31.62
C ARG A 527 -4.74 -0.10 -32.85
N TYR A 528 -5.50 0.13 -33.90
CA TYR A 528 -5.00 0.77 -35.13
C TYR A 528 -4.61 2.25 -34.91
N LEU A 529 -5.08 2.89 -33.83
CA LEU A 529 -4.65 4.24 -33.40
C LEU A 529 -3.57 4.20 -32.32
N GLY A 530 -2.88 3.06 -32.15
CA GLY A 530 -1.84 2.89 -31.14
C GLY A 530 -2.37 2.63 -29.71
N GLY A 531 -3.65 2.30 -29.56
CA GLY A 531 -4.23 1.94 -28.27
C GLY A 531 -3.79 0.54 -27.81
N GLY A 532 -3.07 0.46 -26.69
CA GLY A 532 -2.62 -0.80 -26.10
C GLY A 532 -3.66 -1.45 -25.16
N ASP A 533 -3.28 -2.57 -24.56
CA ASP A 533 -4.12 -3.33 -23.62
C ASP A 533 -4.04 -2.81 -22.17
N GLU A 534 -3.46 -1.63 -21.96
CA GLU A 534 -3.31 -1.01 -20.65
C GLU A 534 -4.68 -0.82 -19.94
N TYR A 535 -4.72 -1.03 -18.63
CA TYR A 535 -5.95 -0.94 -17.83
C TYR A 535 -6.76 0.36 -18.06
N LYS A 536 -6.08 1.49 -18.21
CA LYS A 536 -6.71 2.81 -18.44
C LYS A 536 -7.38 2.93 -19.82
N ASN A 537 -6.99 2.10 -20.78
CA ASN A 537 -7.51 2.07 -22.14
C ASN A 537 -8.63 1.04 -22.32
N LEU A 538 -9.02 0.32 -21.27
CA LEU A 538 -10.02 -0.73 -21.36
C LEU A 538 -11.24 -0.40 -20.49
N ALA A 539 -12.42 -0.82 -20.94
CA ALA A 539 -13.65 -0.73 -20.18
C ALA A 539 -14.50 -1.99 -20.38
N PHE A 540 -15.06 -2.52 -19.29
CA PHE A 540 -16.04 -3.60 -19.39
C PHE A 540 -17.43 -3.00 -19.61
N ILE A 541 -18.08 -3.40 -20.70
CA ILE A 541 -19.37 -2.87 -21.11
C ILE A 541 -20.34 -3.99 -21.51
N HIS A 542 -21.62 -3.65 -21.53
CA HIS A 542 -22.67 -4.56 -21.99
C HIS A 542 -22.56 -4.79 -23.49
N SER A 543 -22.83 -6.00 -23.99
CA SER A 543 -22.76 -6.32 -25.42
C SER A 543 -23.58 -5.38 -26.30
N TYR A 544 -24.80 -5.01 -25.87
CA TYR A 544 -25.59 -3.99 -26.58
C TYR A 544 -24.90 -2.63 -26.62
N ALA A 545 -24.28 -2.19 -25.52
CA ALA A 545 -23.53 -0.94 -25.50
C ALA A 545 -22.32 -0.99 -26.46
N HIS A 546 -21.61 -2.13 -26.53
CA HIS A 546 -20.51 -2.31 -27.47
C HIS A 546 -20.97 -2.22 -28.93
N LYS A 547 -22.10 -2.86 -29.27
CA LYS A 547 -22.71 -2.74 -30.60
C LYS A 547 -23.14 -1.31 -30.91
N VAL A 548 -23.69 -0.57 -29.94
CA VAL A 548 -24.06 0.83 -30.14
C VAL A 548 -22.81 1.70 -30.39
N ILE A 549 -21.70 1.47 -29.69
CA ILE A 549 -20.46 2.22 -29.93
C ILE A 549 -19.99 2.06 -31.38
N HIS A 550 -19.91 0.82 -31.89
CA HIS A 550 -19.32 0.54 -33.21
C HIS A 550 -20.29 0.61 -34.40
N CYS A 551 -21.59 0.82 -34.18
CA CYS A 551 -22.54 0.82 -35.29
C CYS A 551 -22.42 2.07 -36.18
N THR A 552 -22.33 1.85 -37.49
CA THR A 552 -22.30 2.92 -38.51
C THR A 552 -23.70 3.29 -39.02
N LYS A 553 -24.67 2.36 -38.96
CA LYS A 553 -26.05 2.56 -39.43
C LYS A 553 -26.98 3.07 -38.33
N LYS A 554 -27.78 4.10 -38.64
CA LYS A 554 -28.74 4.74 -37.71
C LYS A 554 -29.81 3.77 -37.19
N GLU A 555 -30.31 2.86 -38.02
CA GLU A 555 -31.31 1.85 -37.63
C GLU A 555 -30.77 0.89 -36.57
N THR A 556 -29.54 0.40 -36.76
CA THR A 556 -28.84 -0.48 -35.83
C THR A 556 -28.58 0.21 -34.49
N PHE A 557 -28.20 1.49 -34.53
CA PHE A 557 -28.04 2.33 -33.33
C PHE A 557 -29.34 2.38 -32.52
N LEU A 558 -30.45 2.76 -33.16
CA LEU A 558 -31.76 2.90 -32.51
C LEU A 558 -32.25 1.56 -31.95
N LYS A 559 -32.01 0.44 -32.64
CA LYS A 559 -32.38 -0.89 -32.15
C LYS A 559 -31.66 -1.24 -30.85
N TYR A 560 -30.33 -1.16 -30.83
CA TYR A 560 -29.56 -1.61 -29.66
C TYR A 560 -29.58 -0.63 -28.49
N ILE A 561 -29.73 0.68 -28.73
CA ILE A 561 -29.87 1.64 -27.63
C ILE A 561 -31.22 1.47 -26.91
N LYS A 562 -32.30 1.16 -27.64
CA LYS A 562 -33.61 0.81 -27.05
C LYS A 562 -33.53 -0.49 -26.24
N LEU A 563 -32.84 -1.53 -26.75
CA LEU A 563 -32.63 -2.78 -26.00
C LEU A 563 -31.81 -2.55 -24.73
N LEU A 564 -30.76 -1.73 -24.78
CA LEU A 564 -29.97 -1.37 -23.61
C LEU A 564 -30.79 -0.58 -22.58
N ALA A 565 -31.59 0.38 -23.03
CA ALA A 565 -32.49 1.13 -22.15
C ALA A 565 -33.52 0.22 -21.48
N LYS A 566 -34.09 -0.75 -22.22
CA LYS A 566 -35.02 -1.74 -21.67
C LYS A 566 -34.39 -2.59 -20.55
N GLU A 567 -33.15 -3.05 -20.72
CA GLU A 567 -32.40 -3.77 -19.67
C GLU A 567 -32.17 -2.91 -18.42
N ILE A 568 -31.84 -1.63 -18.60
CA ILE A 568 -31.65 -0.70 -17.47
C ILE A 568 -32.96 -0.47 -16.72
N ILE A 569 -34.06 -0.26 -17.45
CA ILE A 569 -35.38 -0.08 -16.85
C ILE A 569 -35.74 -1.35 -16.07
N PHE A 570 -35.62 -2.53 -16.67
CA PHE A 570 -35.89 -3.81 -16.01
C PHE A 570 -35.06 -4.02 -14.74
N TYR A 571 -33.79 -3.61 -14.73
CA TYR A 571 -32.93 -3.74 -13.55
C TYR A 571 -33.28 -2.75 -12.42
N ASN A 572 -33.78 -1.56 -12.76
CA ASN A 572 -34.08 -0.50 -11.79
C ASN A 572 -35.55 -0.50 -11.30
N ILE A 573 -36.33 -1.55 -11.57
CA ILE A 573 -37.72 -1.62 -11.11
C ILE A 573 -37.74 -1.89 -9.60
N ASP A 574 -37.75 -0.81 -8.84
CA ASP A 574 -38.21 -0.77 -7.45
C ASP A 574 -39.16 0.43 -7.19
N ASP A 575 -39.68 1.09 -8.25
CA ASP A 575 -40.77 2.06 -8.07
C ASP A 575 -41.61 2.27 -9.34
N SER A 576 -42.83 1.73 -9.31
CA SER A 576 -43.84 1.89 -10.35
C SER A 576 -44.49 3.27 -10.29
N LYS A 577 -44.08 4.17 -11.20
CA LYS A 577 -44.90 5.16 -11.92
C LYS A 577 -43.98 6.05 -12.79
N SER A 578 -44.41 6.32 -14.03
CA SER A 578 -43.75 7.09 -15.13
C SER A 578 -42.75 6.39 -16.07
N GLU A 579 -43.13 5.25 -16.68
CA GLU A 579 -42.24 4.48 -17.60
C GLU A 579 -41.87 5.17 -18.93
N LYS A 580 -42.74 5.99 -19.52
CA LYS A 580 -42.48 6.60 -20.85
C LYS A 580 -41.51 7.79 -20.81
N ILE A 581 -41.74 8.76 -19.91
CA ILE A 581 -40.93 9.99 -19.79
C ILE A 581 -39.50 9.68 -19.30
N LYS A 582 -39.34 8.67 -18.43
CA LYS A 582 -38.02 8.18 -17.97
C LYS A 582 -37.19 7.52 -19.09
N SER A 583 -37.82 6.99 -20.14
CA SER A 583 -37.13 6.22 -21.18
C SER A 583 -36.39 7.11 -22.20
N GLU A 584 -36.96 8.25 -22.60
CA GLU A 584 -36.35 9.17 -23.55
C GLU A 584 -35.18 9.95 -22.93
N GLU A 585 -35.34 10.42 -21.69
CA GLU A 585 -34.27 11.08 -20.93
C GLU A 585 -33.10 10.12 -20.66
N LEU A 586 -33.39 8.86 -20.34
CA LEU A 586 -32.38 7.82 -20.18
C LEU A 586 -31.63 7.56 -21.50
N ILE A 587 -32.34 7.47 -22.63
CA ILE A 587 -31.71 7.30 -23.94
C ILE A 587 -30.82 8.50 -24.27
N LEU A 588 -31.25 9.72 -23.95
CA LEU A 588 -30.44 10.93 -24.15
C LEU A 588 -29.14 10.89 -23.33
N ASN A 589 -29.24 10.58 -22.03
CA ASN A 589 -28.09 10.45 -21.12
C ASN A 589 -27.12 9.33 -21.56
N LEU A 590 -27.66 8.18 -21.97
CA LEU A 590 -26.88 7.09 -22.54
C LEU A 590 -26.19 7.51 -23.84
N THR A 591 -26.87 8.26 -24.69
CA THR A 591 -26.32 8.75 -25.95
C THR A 591 -25.15 9.70 -25.70
N GLU A 592 -25.24 10.62 -24.75
CA GLU A 592 -24.13 11.48 -24.36
C GLU A 592 -22.94 10.69 -23.81
N LYS A 593 -23.20 9.73 -22.91
CA LYS A 593 -22.15 8.84 -22.39
C LYS A 593 -21.50 8.05 -23.51
N ILE A 594 -22.27 7.50 -24.44
CA ILE A 594 -21.76 6.71 -25.57
C ILE A 594 -20.96 7.58 -26.54
N LYS A 595 -21.38 8.83 -26.79
CA LYS A 595 -20.60 9.79 -27.60
C LYS A 595 -19.18 9.94 -27.08
N TYR A 596 -18.97 10.00 -25.77
CA TYR A 596 -17.63 10.04 -25.19
C TYR A 596 -16.77 8.81 -25.56
N TYR A 597 -17.36 7.61 -25.57
CA TYR A 597 -16.66 6.38 -25.95
C TYR A 597 -16.43 6.27 -27.46
N ARG A 598 -17.37 6.77 -28.28
CA ARG A 598 -17.21 6.89 -29.74
C ARG A 598 -16.10 7.86 -30.13
N ILE A 599 -16.11 9.08 -29.56
CA ILE A 599 -15.12 10.13 -29.87
C ILE A 599 -13.70 9.69 -29.47
N LYS A 600 -13.55 8.91 -28.39
CA LYS A 600 -12.24 8.33 -28.04
C LYS A 600 -11.82 7.19 -28.96
N ALA A 601 -12.78 6.44 -29.49
CA ALA A 601 -12.54 5.37 -30.47
C ALA A 601 -12.17 5.96 -31.85
N GLU A 602 -12.80 7.07 -32.22
CA GLU A 602 -12.66 7.73 -33.51
C GLU A 602 -12.11 9.15 -33.28
N ASN A 603 -10.78 9.29 -33.21
CA ASN A 603 -10.16 10.57 -33.59
C ASN A 603 -10.29 10.72 -35.12
N PHE A 604 -11.51 10.97 -35.60
CA PHE A 604 -11.78 11.55 -36.91
C PHE A 604 -13.10 12.33 -36.84
N VAL A 605 -12.95 13.65 -36.88
CA VAL A 605 -13.79 14.64 -37.56
C VAL A 605 -15.24 14.22 -37.85
N LEU A 606 -16.18 14.76 -37.08
CA LEU A 606 -17.46 15.18 -37.66
C LEU A 606 -17.30 16.65 -38.02
N ASN A 607 -16.98 16.91 -39.29
CA ASN A 607 -17.40 18.12 -39.96
C ASN A 607 -18.91 18.01 -40.22
#